data_AF-A0A847YH33-F1
#
_entry.id   AF-A0A847YH33-F1
#
_cell.length_a   1.000
_cell.length_b   1.000
_cell.length_c   1.000
_cell.angle_alpha   90.00
_cell.angle_beta   90.00
_cell.angle_gamma   90.00
#
_symmetry.space_group_name_H-M   'P 1'
#
loop_
_entity.id
_entity.type
_entity.pdbx_description
1 polymer ?
#
loop_
_entity_poly.entity_id
_entity_poly.type
_entity_poly.pdbx_seq_one_letter_code
_entity_poly.pdbx_strand_id
1 'polypeptide(L)'
;MDLIDRRLERLARSRFRASFALSEADKAYLRRKGWETVARHAEEIIRDRLGQALPPNDGRQTPWQGHPVFVAQHATATCCRKCVERWHAIPRGRRLSQDEIAL
;
A
#
# COMPACT_ATOMS: atom_id res chain seq x y z
N MET A 1 4.05 4.65 -21.59
CA MET A 1 4.34 4.18 -20.23
C MET A 1 3.97 5.28 -19.28
N ASP A 2 2.91 5.07 -18.52
CA ASP A 2 2.32 6.08 -17.64
C ASP A 2 3.13 6.24 -16.33
N LEU A 3 2.68 7.13 -15.44
CA LEU A 3 3.34 7.38 -14.16
C LEU A 3 3.32 6.16 -13.24
N ILE A 4 2.25 5.37 -13.28
CA ILE A 4 2.07 4.18 -12.46
C ILE A 4 3.06 3.11 -12.91
N ASP A 5 3.14 2.83 -14.21
CA ASP A 5 4.08 1.87 -14.80
C ASP A 5 5.52 2.15 -14.37
N ARG A 6 5.98 3.41 -14.52
CA ARG A 6 7.35 3.82 -14.14
C ARG A 6 7.61 3.59 -12.64
N ARG A 7 6.61 3.81 -11.80
CA ARG A 7 6.73 3.57 -10.35
C ARG A 7 6.80 2.07 -10.04
N LEU A 8 5.97 1.26 -10.69
CA LEU A 8 5.99 -0.19 -10.57
C LEU A 8 7.32 -0.77 -11.03
N GLU A 9 7.88 -0.30 -12.14
CA GLU A 9 9.22 -0.70 -12.59
C GLU A 9 10.30 -0.36 -11.57
N ARG A 10 10.25 0.84 -10.99
CA ARG A 10 11.21 1.26 -9.95
C ARG A 10 11.08 0.39 -8.69
N LEU A 11 9.86 0.05 -8.29
CA LEU A 11 9.59 -0.84 -7.16
C LEU A 11 10.08 -2.27 -7.43
N ALA A 12 9.87 -2.80 -8.64
CA ALA A 12 10.30 -4.13 -9.05
C ALA A 12 11.83 -4.32 -8.99
N ARG A 13 12.61 -3.24 -9.12
CA ARG A 13 14.09 -3.28 -8.95
C ARG A 13 14.51 -3.50 -7.48
N SER A 14 13.62 -3.26 -6.51
CA SER A 14 13.90 -3.57 -5.11
C SER A 14 13.61 -5.03 -4.82
N ARG A 15 14.65 -5.83 -4.53
CA ARG A 15 14.51 -7.25 -4.15
C ARG A 15 13.49 -7.48 -3.05
N PHE A 16 13.45 -6.58 -2.06
CA PHE A 16 12.50 -6.65 -0.96
C PHE A 16 11.06 -6.40 -1.41
N ARG A 17 10.81 -5.43 -2.29
CA ARG A 17 9.45 -5.15 -2.78
C ARG A 17 8.98 -6.24 -3.73
N ALA A 18 9.87 -6.70 -4.60
CA ALA A 18 9.60 -7.75 -5.57
C ALA A 18 9.40 -9.13 -4.94
N SER A 19 9.79 -9.35 -3.68
CA SER A 19 9.55 -10.63 -2.99
C SER A 19 8.11 -10.84 -2.53
N PHE A 20 7.28 -9.80 -2.54
CA PHE A 20 5.87 -9.92 -2.15
C PHE A 20 5.02 -10.40 -3.33
N ALA A 21 4.29 -11.49 -3.11
CA ALA A 21 3.36 -12.05 -4.07
C ALA A 21 2.07 -12.49 -3.36
N LEU A 22 0.93 -12.33 -4.04
CA LEU A 22 -0.35 -12.81 -3.53
C LEU A 22 -0.34 -14.33 -3.47
N SER A 23 -0.73 -14.88 -2.32
CA SER A 23 -0.98 -16.30 -2.17
C SER A 23 -2.24 -16.74 -2.95
N GLU A 24 -2.45 -18.05 -3.11
CA GLU A 24 -3.69 -18.54 -3.70
C GLU A 24 -4.93 -18.18 -2.86
N ALA A 25 -4.79 -18.08 -1.54
CA ALA A 25 -5.85 -17.61 -0.65
C ALA A 25 -6.18 -16.12 -0.89
N ASP A 26 -5.15 -15.28 -1.09
CA ASP A 26 -5.33 -13.87 -1.42
C ASP A 26 -6.04 -13.71 -2.76
N LYS A 27 -5.61 -14.46 -3.79
CA LYS A 27 -6.26 -14.46 -5.11
C LYS A 27 -7.71 -14.95 -5.03
N ALA A 28 -7.99 -15.98 -4.22
CA ALA A 28 -9.35 -16.46 -3.98
C ALA A 28 -10.20 -15.41 -3.25
N TYR A 29 -9.63 -14.67 -2.30
CA TYR A 29 -10.30 -13.53 -1.66
C TYR A 29 -10.67 -12.46 -2.67
N LEU A 30 -9.71 -12.05 -3.53
CA LEU A 30 -9.94 -11.08 -4.60
C LEU A 30 -11.08 -11.52 -5.52
N ARG A 31 -11.04 -12.77 -5.99
CA ARG A 31 -12.10 -13.34 -6.85
C ARG A 31 -13.47 -13.33 -6.18
N ARG A 32 -13.53 -13.63 -4.87
CA ARG A 32 -14.79 -13.69 -4.12
C ARG A 32 -15.38 -12.31 -3.81
N LYS A 33 -14.55 -11.33 -3.48
CA LYS A 33 -15.00 -9.99 -3.06
C LYS A 33 -15.14 -9.00 -4.21
N GLY A 34 -14.38 -9.18 -5.28
CA GLY A 34 -14.30 -8.26 -6.40
C GLY A 34 -13.37 -7.08 -6.14
N TRP A 35 -12.94 -6.44 -7.24
CA TRP A 35 -11.96 -5.36 -7.22
C TRP A 35 -12.44 -4.11 -6.49
N GLU A 36 -13.69 -3.70 -6.70
CA GLU A 36 -14.26 -2.50 -6.08
C GLU A 36 -14.20 -2.59 -4.54
N THR A 37 -14.64 -3.72 -3.98
CA THR A 37 -14.60 -3.96 -2.53
C THR A 37 -13.16 -3.91 -2.00
N VAL A 38 -12.22 -4.51 -2.73
CA VAL A 38 -10.82 -4.55 -2.29
C VAL A 38 -10.14 -3.19 -2.41
N ALA A 39 -10.48 -2.41 -3.43
CA ALA A 39 -10.02 -1.03 -3.59
C ALA A 39 -10.51 -0.17 -2.41
N ARG A 40 -11.79 -0.28 -2.04
CA ARG A 40 -12.33 0.37 -0.84
C ARG A 40 -11.57 -0.05 0.43
N HIS A 41 -11.28 -1.34 0.60
CA HIS A 41 -10.48 -1.79 1.75
C HIS A 41 -9.08 -1.16 1.75
N ALA A 42 -8.45 -0.98 0.57
CA ALA A 42 -7.15 -0.32 0.47
C ALA A 42 -7.21 1.13 0.95
N GLU A 43 -8.20 1.89 0.48
CA GLU A 43 -8.42 3.27 0.91
C GLU A 43 -8.68 3.37 2.41
N GLU A 44 -9.57 2.54 2.96
CA GLU A 44 -9.89 2.51 4.39
C GLU A 44 -8.64 2.21 5.22
N ILE A 45 -7.85 1.20 4.82
CA ILE A 45 -6.62 0.85 5.52
C ILE A 45 -5.59 1.99 5.46
N ILE A 46 -5.42 2.66 4.32
CA ILE A 46 -4.50 3.80 4.20
C ILE A 46 -5.00 4.97 5.06
N ARG A 47 -6.29 5.31 4.97
CA ARG A 47 -6.92 6.39 5.74
C ARG A 47 -6.71 6.18 7.24
N ASP A 48 -7.05 5.00 7.73
CA ASP A 48 -7.09 4.73 9.17
C ASP A 48 -5.69 4.57 9.76
N ARG A 49 -4.77 3.94 9.01
CA ARG A 49 -3.47 3.54 9.54
C ARG A 49 -2.33 4.47 9.12
N LEU A 50 -2.43 5.16 7.99
CA LEU A 50 -1.39 6.05 7.46
C LEU A 50 -1.83 7.51 7.31
N GLY A 51 -3.14 7.79 7.35
CA GLY A 51 -3.69 9.10 7.01
C GLY A 51 -3.35 10.22 8.00
N GLN A 52 -3.04 9.88 9.25
CA GLN A 52 -2.64 10.84 10.27
C GLN A 52 -1.23 11.38 10.02
N ALA A 53 -0.94 12.59 10.51
CA ALA A 53 0.39 13.20 10.42
C ALA A 53 1.48 12.37 11.13
N LEU A 54 1.10 11.79 12.28
CA LEU A 54 1.92 10.96 13.15
C LEU A 54 1.14 9.69 13.51
N PRO A 55 1.00 8.73 12.58
CA PRO A 55 0.25 7.52 12.86
C PRO A 55 0.96 6.67 13.92
N PRO A 56 0.21 5.99 14.81
CA PRO A 56 0.80 5.09 15.78
C PRO A 56 1.55 3.96 15.07
N ASN A 57 2.64 3.48 15.70
CA ASN A 57 3.46 2.38 15.18
C ASN A 57 4.03 2.62 13.76
N ASP A 58 4.51 3.85 13.46
CA ASP A 58 5.09 4.14 12.14
C ASP A 58 6.30 3.24 11.81
N GLY A 59 6.20 2.53 10.70
CA GLY A 59 7.09 1.43 10.30
C GLY A 59 6.48 0.04 10.49
N ARG A 60 5.34 -0.07 11.19
CA ARG A 60 4.63 -1.33 11.51
C ARG A 60 3.10 -1.19 11.43
N GLN A 61 2.58 -0.24 10.64
CA GLN A 61 1.14 0.03 10.55
C GLN A 61 0.34 -1.12 9.93
N THR A 62 0.95 -1.87 9.02
CA THR A 62 0.28 -2.94 8.29
C THR A 62 0.98 -4.28 8.54
N PRO A 63 0.23 -5.34 8.89
CA PRO A 63 0.76 -6.71 8.92
C PRO A 63 1.38 -7.09 7.57
N TRP A 64 2.14 -8.18 7.53
CA TRP A 64 2.71 -8.70 6.28
C TRP A 64 1.71 -9.54 5.47
N GLN A 65 0.70 -10.11 6.12
CA GLN A 65 -0.22 -11.11 5.57
C GLN A 65 -1.60 -11.05 6.25
N GLY A 66 -2.54 -11.88 5.79
CA GLY A 66 -3.90 -11.99 6.34
C GLY A 66 -4.95 -11.17 5.58
N HIS A 67 -4.52 -10.33 4.63
CA HIS A 67 -5.39 -9.66 3.66
C HIS A 67 -4.58 -9.28 2.41
N PRO A 68 -5.13 -9.41 1.18
CA PRO A 68 -4.40 -9.08 -0.06
C PRO A 68 -3.86 -7.65 -0.10
N VAL A 69 -4.59 -6.68 0.48
CA VAL A 69 -4.14 -5.28 0.57
C VAL A 69 -2.84 -5.16 1.36
N PHE A 70 -2.64 -5.92 2.44
CA PHE A 70 -1.40 -5.82 3.21
C PHE A 70 -0.19 -6.26 2.39
N VAL A 71 -0.32 -7.36 1.65
CA VAL A 71 0.71 -7.84 0.72
C VAL A 71 0.98 -6.79 -0.35
N ALA A 72 -0.07 -6.23 -0.95
CA ALA A 72 0.03 -5.19 -1.97
C ALA A 72 0.73 -3.94 -1.42
N GLN A 73 0.37 -3.45 -0.24
CA GLN A 73 0.99 -2.27 0.37
C GLN A 73 2.49 -2.45 0.62
N HIS A 74 2.93 -3.66 0.97
CA HIS A 74 4.36 -3.96 1.10
C HIS A 74 5.06 -4.04 -0.26
N ALA A 75 4.41 -4.61 -1.28
CA ALA A 75 4.93 -4.62 -2.64
C ALA A 75 5.04 -3.21 -3.23
N THR A 76 4.04 -2.35 -2.99
CA THR A 76 3.94 -1.00 -3.57
C THR A 76 4.47 0.11 -2.68
N ALA A 77 5.05 -0.22 -1.52
CA ALA A 77 5.61 0.74 -0.57
C ALA A 77 4.60 1.76 0.01
N THR A 78 3.34 1.36 0.15
CA THR A 78 2.27 2.12 0.82
C THR A 78 1.94 1.61 2.22
N CYS A 79 2.83 0.81 2.83
CA CYS A 79 2.64 0.18 4.14
C CYS A 79 2.96 1.06 5.36
N CYS A 80 3.78 2.10 5.20
CA CYS A 80 4.08 3.06 6.28
C CYS A 80 4.47 4.43 5.73
N ARG A 81 4.53 5.45 6.61
CA ARG A 81 4.87 6.83 6.22
C ARG A 81 6.28 6.94 5.64
N LYS A 82 7.25 6.20 6.18
CA LYS A 82 8.64 6.17 5.65
C LYS A 82 8.70 5.62 4.23
N CYS A 83 7.86 4.62 3.92
CA CYS A 83 7.81 4.04 2.57
C CYS A 83 7.13 5.00 1.60
N VAL A 84 6.00 5.58 2.01
CA VAL A 84 5.25 6.58 1.23
C VAL A 84 6.14 7.79 0.88
N GLU A 85 6.89 8.33 1.84
CA GLU A 85 7.84 9.42 1.60
C GLU A 85 8.92 9.03 0.58
N ARG A 86 9.56 7.86 0.77
CA ARG A 86 10.68 7.43 -0.06
C ARG A 86 10.29 7.08 -1.50
N TRP A 87 9.12 6.47 -1.69
CA TRP A 87 8.72 5.88 -2.97
C TRP A 87 7.70 6.72 -3.73
N HIS A 88 6.89 7.51 -3.03
CA HIS A 88 5.81 8.33 -3.62
C HIS A 88 6.04 9.84 -3.45
N ALA A 89 7.12 10.25 -2.78
CA ALA A 89 7.46 11.67 -2.54
C ALA A 89 6.40 12.44 -1.74
N ILE A 90 5.65 11.74 -0.89
CA ILE A 90 4.64 12.35 -0.01
C ILE A 90 5.25 12.52 1.40
N PRO A 91 5.48 13.76 1.87
CA PRO A 91 6.26 14.01 3.07
C PRO A 91 5.57 13.51 4.34
N ARG A 92 6.36 13.08 5.32
CA ARG A 92 5.87 12.77 6.67
C ARG A 92 5.53 14.04 7.45
N GLY A 93 4.86 13.87 8.59
CA GLY A 93 4.55 14.99 9.49
C GLY A 93 3.33 15.81 9.10
N ARG A 94 2.65 15.47 8.00
CA ARG A 94 1.31 15.98 7.67
C ARG A 94 0.33 14.87 7.36
N ARG A 95 -0.95 15.16 7.51
CA ARG A 95 -2.03 14.26 7.09
C ARG A 95 -1.96 14.02 5.58
N LEU A 96 -2.36 12.82 5.17
CA LEU A 96 -2.62 12.55 3.76
C LEU A 96 -3.85 13.32 3.29
N SER A 97 -3.82 13.82 2.07
CA SER A 97 -5.03 14.29 1.39
C SER A 97 -5.88 13.11 0.93
N GLN A 98 -7.12 13.38 0.54
CA GLN A 98 -7.99 12.34 -0.02
C GLN A 98 -7.43 11.79 -1.34
N ASP A 99 -6.83 12.63 -2.19
CA ASP A 99 -6.17 12.19 -3.42
C ASP A 99 -4.96 11.29 -3.15
N GLU A 100 -4.25 11.51 -2.04
CA GLU A 100 -3.13 10.66 -1.64
C GLU A 100 -3.59 9.33 -0.98
N ILE A 101 -4.83 9.27 -0.50
CA ILE A 101 -5.44 8.04 0.03
C ILE A 101 -5.99 7.18 -1.10
N ALA A 102 -6.56 7.81 -2.13
CA ALA A 102 -7.14 7.16 -3.31
C ALA A 102 -6.11 6.85 -4.41
N LEU A 103 -4.82 6.78 -4.06
CA LEU A 103 -3.70 6.50 -4.98
C LEU A 103 -3.72 5.10 -5.60
#